data_AF-A0A4Y4DHD4-F1
#
_entry.id   AF-A0A4Y4DHD4-F1
#
_cell.length_a   1.000
_cell.length_b   1.000
_cell.length_c   1.000
_cell.angle_alpha   90.00
_cell.angle_beta   90.00
_cell.angle_gamma   90.00
#
_symmetry.space_group_name_H-M   'P 1'
#
loop_
_entity.id
_entity.type
_entity.pdbx_description
1 polymer ?
#
loop_
_entity_poly.entity_id
_entity_poly.type
_entity_poly.pdbx_seq_one_letter_code
_entity_poly.pdbx_strand_id
1 'polypeptide(L)'
;MGWEWDADYADTATYDPCAALSWVTYPIEGATGSSPFIIALFHEGKYIGVATRVTFGFFPKVQRINDSTLKVTYTYNRGAESNADASGRAVSTYSWDSGAGKVVHKGNFPPGYNY
;
A
#
# COMPACT_ATOMS: atom_id res chain seq x y z
N MET A 1 -0.66 5.05 18.41
CA MET A 1 0.73 4.56 18.18
C MET A 1 1.23 5.23 16.92
N GLY A 2 2.21 6.12 17.07
CA GLY A 2 2.77 6.94 16.01
C GLY A 2 4.10 6.35 15.57
N TRP A 3 4.09 5.71 14.41
CA TRP A 3 5.33 5.40 13.70
C TRP A 3 5.89 6.70 13.12
N GLU A 4 7.21 6.85 13.17
CA GLU A 4 7.88 7.90 12.41
C GLU A 4 8.14 7.36 11.00
N TRP A 5 7.50 7.99 10.01
CA TRP A 5 7.62 7.60 8.61
C TRP A 5 8.88 8.22 8.02
N ASP A 6 9.69 7.39 7.41
CA ASP A 6 10.96 7.79 6.84
C ASP A 6 10.73 8.26 5.39
N ALA A 7 10.65 9.58 5.23
CA ALA A 7 10.44 10.21 3.94
C ALA A 7 11.68 10.13 3.03
N ASP A 8 12.88 10.02 3.60
CA ASP A 8 14.13 9.94 2.84
C ASP A 8 14.27 8.59 2.14
N TYR A 9 13.63 7.55 2.67
CA TYR A 9 13.58 6.20 2.10
C TYR A 9 12.25 5.89 1.37
N ALA A 10 11.48 6.91 1.01
CA ALA A 10 10.28 6.72 0.20
C ALA A 10 10.62 6.12 -1.18
N ASP A 11 9.93 5.05 -1.58
CA ASP A 11 10.04 4.50 -2.92
C ASP A 11 9.13 5.28 -3.88
N THR A 12 9.75 6.14 -4.67
CA THR A 12 9.11 6.94 -5.73
C THR A 12 9.42 6.42 -7.13
N ALA A 13 10.08 5.27 -7.30
CA ALA A 13 10.58 4.82 -8.60
C ALA A 13 9.47 4.54 -9.62
N THR A 14 8.26 4.26 -9.14
CA THR A 14 7.07 3.94 -9.95
C THR A 14 6.03 5.07 -9.93
N TYR A 15 6.35 6.18 -9.28
CA TYR A 15 5.50 7.36 -9.21
C TYR A 15 5.43 8.05 -10.56
N ASP A 16 4.20 8.34 -10.97
CA ASP A 16 3.86 9.07 -12.18
C ASP A 16 2.86 10.18 -11.82
N PRO A 17 3.24 11.47 -11.95
CA PRO A 17 2.35 12.59 -11.63
C PRO A 17 1.26 12.81 -12.69
N CYS A 18 1.33 12.18 -13.87
CA CYS A 18 0.33 12.29 -14.92
C CYS A 18 -0.70 11.16 -14.86
N ALA A 19 -0.44 10.10 -14.11
CA ALA A 19 -1.35 8.98 -14.00
C ALA A 19 -2.62 9.34 -13.20
N ALA A 20 -3.76 8.80 -13.64
CA ALA A 20 -5.02 8.94 -12.92
C ALA A 20 -4.97 8.31 -11.51
N LEU A 21 -4.14 7.28 -11.29
CA LEU A 21 -3.84 6.77 -9.96
C LEU A 21 -2.36 6.40 -9.89
N SER A 22 -1.66 7.00 -8.93
CA SER A 22 -0.24 6.79 -8.66
C SER A 22 -0.02 6.53 -7.18
N TRP A 23 1.18 6.04 -6.82
CA TRP A 23 1.51 5.78 -5.43
C TRP A 23 2.96 6.09 -5.11
N VAL A 24 3.22 6.25 -3.82
CA VAL A 24 4.54 6.25 -3.20
C VAL A 24 4.45 5.39 -1.94
N THR A 25 5.44 4.55 -1.67
CA THR A 25 5.48 3.76 -0.43
C THR A 25 6.52 4.31 0.53
N TYR A 26 6.14 4.47 1.80
CA TYR A 26 7.01 4.99 2.85
C TYR A 26 7.28 3.91 3.90
N PRO A 27 8.55 3.56 4.16
CA PRO A 27 8.93 2.79 5.35
C PRO A 27 8.78 3.60 6.62
N ILE A 28 8.83 2.92 7.76
CA ILE A 28 9.17 3.54 9.04
C ILE A 28 10.69 3.73 9.16
N GLU A 29 11.14 4.62 10.04
CA GLU A 29 12.56 4.75 10.35
C GLU A 29 13.14 3.42 10.88
N GLY A 30 14.33 3.05 10.37
CA GLY A 30 14.98 1.78 10.75
C GLY A 30 14.24 0.53 10.25
N ALA A 31 13.39 0.65 9.22
CA ALA A 31 12.62 -0.46 8.69
C ALA A 31 13.49 -1.66 8.28
N THR A 32 12.99 -2.84 8.60
CA THR A 32 13.44 -4.14 8.12
C THR A 32 12.39 -4.76 7.19
N GLY A 33 12.69 -5.89 6.55
CA GLY A 33 11.79 -6.51 5.57
C GLY A 33 10.37 -6.85 6.07
N SER A 34 10.18 -6.99 7.39
CA SER A 34 8.87 -7.24 8.02
C SER A 34 8.24 -6.00 8.66
N SER A 35 8.88 -4.84 8.56
CA SER A 35 8.37 -3.59 9.13
C SER A 35 7.14 -3.09 8.38
N PRO A 36 6.30 -2.27 9.03
CA PRO A 36 5.13 -1.70 8.39
C PRO A 36 5.48 -0.60 7.39
N PHE A 37 4.58 -0.42 6.41
CA PHE A 37 4.67 0.60 5.37
C PHE A 37 3.31 1.30 5.20
N ILE A 38 3.35 2.56 4.75
CA ILE A 38 2.16 3.22 4.17
C ILE A 38 2.31 3.33 2.66
N ILE A 39 1.16 3.26 1.98
CA ILE A 39 1.05 3.50 0.55
C ILE A 39 0.25 4.79 0.39
N ALA A 40 0.93 5.90 0.10
CA ALA A 40 0.28 7.16 -0.24
C ALA A 40 -0.21 7.08 -1.69
N LEU A 41 -1.44 7.52 -1.93
CA LEU A 41 -2.09 7.52 -3.23
C LEU A 41 -2.19 8.95 -3.76
N PHE A 42 -2.00 9.07 -5.07
CA PHE A 42 -2.03 10.33 -5.80
C PHE A 42 -2.91 10.20 -7.04
N HIS A 43 -3.61 11.27 -7.41
CA HIS A 43 -4.30 11.42 -8.68
C HIS A 43 -3.74 12.65 -9.37
N GLU A 44 -3.14 12.48 -10.54
CA GLU A 44 -2.57 13.58 -11.34
C GLU A 44 -1.64 14.50 -10.49
N GLY A 45 -0.76 13.86 -9.73
CA GLY A 45 0.22 14.54 -8.88
C GLY A 45 -0.32 15.08 -7.55
N LYS A 46 -1.63 15.03 -7.33
CA LYS A 46 -2.26 15.48 -6.08
C LYS A 46 -2.42 14.31 -5.12
N TYR A 47 -1.95 14.48 -3.88
CA TYR A 47 -2.20 13.52 -2.80
C TYR A 47 -3.70 13.41 -2.50
N ILE A 48 -4.22 12.18 -2.46
CA ILE A 48 -5.66 11.90 -2.25
C ILE A 48 -5.94 11.00 -1.05
N GLY A 49 -4.90 10.51 -0.36
CA GLY A 49 -5.03 9.68 0.84
C GLY A 49 -4.11 8.49 0.84
N VAL A 50 -4.35 7.54 1.74
CA VAL A 50 -3.59 6.29 1.86
C VAL A 50 -4.43 5.09 1.41
N ALA A 51 -3.77 4.06 0.91
CA ALA A 51 -4.43 2.82 0.52
C ALA A 51 -5.14 2.15 1.70
N THR A 52 -4.52 2.17 2.88
CA THR A 52 -5.06 1.59 4.12
C THR A 52 -4.78 2.47 5.31
N ARG A 53 -5.72 2.55 6.25
CA ARG A 53 -5.56 3.32 7.49
C ARG A 53 -4.87 2.52 8.61
N VAL A 54 -4.96 1.19 8.53
CA VAL A 54 -4.16 0.29 9.35
C VAL A 54 -2.95 -0.13 8.53
N THR A 55 -1.80 -0.18 9.19
CA THR A 55 -0.55 -0.61 8.60
C THR A 55 -0.38 -2.11 8.80
N PHE A 56 0.11 -2.79 7.76
CA PHE A 56 0.49 -4.20 7.84
C PHE A 56 1.99 -4.29 7.89
N GLY A 57 2.52 -5.29 8.61
CA GLY A 57 3.91 -5.66 8.46
C GLY A 57 4.22 -6.08 7.01
N PHE A 58 5.51 -6.15 6.72
CA PHE A 58 6.09 -6.47 5.41
C PHE A 58 5.92 -5.40 4.34
N PHE A 59 6.92 -5.32 3.47
CA PHE A 59 6.88 -4.46 2.29
C PHE A 59 5.73 -4.90 1.36
N PRO A 60 4.75 -4.02 1.06
CA PRO A 60 3.66 -4.37 0.17
C PRO A 60 4.14 -4.40 -1.28
N LYS A 61 3.73 -5.41 -2.04
CA LYS A 61 3.98 -5.41 -3.48
C LYS A 61 2.88 -4.64 -4.19
N VAL A 62 3.22 -3.44 -4.68
CA VAL A 62 2.31 -2.61 -5.49
C VAL A 62 2.67 -2.75 -6.96
N GLN A 63 1.66 -2.95 -7.81
CA GLN A 63 1.82 -3.08 -9.25
C GLN A 63 0.79 -2.22 -9.97
N ARG A 64 1.24 -1.44 -10.96
CA ARG A 64 0.36 -0.74 -11.89
C ARG A 64 -0.28 -1.75 -12.84
N ILE A 65 -1.61 -1.77 -12.91
CA ILE A 65 -2.35 -2.57 -13.90
C ILE A 65 -2.65 -1.71 -15.14
N ASN A 66 -3.03 -0.45 -14.92
CA ASN A 66 -3.18 0.60 -15.92
C ASN A 66 -3.11 1.97 -15.23
N ASP A 67 -3.33 3.05 -15.97
CA ASP A 67 -3.18 4.42 -15.48
C ASP A 67 -4.08 4.77 -14.29
N SER A 68 -5.24 4.13 -14.16
CA SER A 68 -6.20 4.40 -13.08
C SER A 68 -6.29 3.29 -12.05
N THR A 69 -5.57 2.17 -12.21
CA THR A 69 -5.75 0.96 -11.39
C THR A 69 -4.43 0.36 -10.91
N LEU A 70 -4.36 0.14 -9.60
CA LEU A 70 -3.25 -0.47 -8.90
C LEU A 70 -3.69 -1.79 -8.27
N LYS A 71 -2.80 -2.78 -8.29
CA LYS A 71 -2.93 -4.02 -7.53
C LYS A 71 -1.92 -3.99 -6.39
N VAL A 72 -2.39 -4.20 -5.17
CA VAL A 72 -1.55 -4.32 -3.98
C VAL A 72 -1.66 -5.75 -3.45
N THR A 73 -0.52 -6.38 -3.24
CA THR A 73 -0.42 -7.67 -2.57
C THR A 73 0.25 -7.47 -1.22
N TYR A 74 -0.52 -7.68 -0.16
CA TYR A 74 -0.05 -7.65 1.22
C TYR A 74 0.43 -9.04 1.65
N THR A 75 1.62 -9.07 2.23
CA THR A 75 2.19 -10.28 2.85
C THR A 75 1.83 -10.30 4.33
N TYR A 76 1.50 -11.48 4.87
CA TYR A 76 1.24 -11.66 6.30
C TYR A 76 1.60 -13.08 6.74
N ASN A 77 1.84 -13.28 8.04
CA ASN A 77 2.05 -14.61 8.62
C ASN A 77 0.73 -15.37 8.73
N ARG A 78 0.69 -16.64 8.31
CA ARG A 78 -0.45 -17.52 8.54
C ARG A 78 -0.26 -18.28 9.85
N GLY A 79 -1.29 -18.26 10.70
CA GLY A 79 -1.23 -18.98 11.98
C GLY A 79 -0.04 -18.53 12.84
N ALA A 80 0.86 -19.45 13.15
CA ALA A 80 2.05 -19.20 13.97
C ALA A 80 3.36 -19.11 13.16
N GLU A 81 3.29 -18.82 11.85
CA GLU A 81 4.47 -18.63 11.00
C GLU A 81 5.41 -17.55 11.55
N SER A 82 6.72 -17.78 11.43
CA SER A 82 7.73 -16.76 11.68
C SER A 82 7.72 -15.69 10.58
N ASN A 83 8.31 -14.52 10.82
CA ASN A 83 8.41 -13.47 9.79
C ASN A 83 9.24 -13.89 8.58
N ALA A 84 10.22 -14.77 8.76
CA ALA A 84 11.02 -15.30 7.66
C ALA A 84 10.19 -16.22 6.74
N ASP A 85 9.16 -16.87 7.29
CA ASP A 85 8.34 -17.86 6.60
C ASP A 85 6.97 -17.33 6.13
N ALA A 86 6.75 -16.01 6.20
CA ALA A 86 5.44 -15.40 5.97
C ALA A 86 4.88 -15.73 4.57
N SER A 87 3.89 -16.63 4.53
CA SER A 87 3.34 -17.21 3.29
C SER A 87 1.99 -16.61 2.89
N GLY A 88 1.31 -15.93 3.82
CA GLY A 88 0.00 -15.32 3.60
C GLY A 88 0.06 -14.22 2.56
N ARG A 89 -0.91 -14.21 1.63
CA ARG A 89 -1.07 -13.16 0.62
C ARG A 89 -2.52 -12.70 0.59
N ALA A 90 -2.74 -11.39 0.69
CA ALA A 90 -4.04 -10.76 0.51
C ALA A 90 -3.92 -9.75 -0.63
N VAL A 91 -4.81 -9.86 -1.61
CA VAL A 91 -4.76 -9.04 -2.82
C VAL A 91 -5.91 -8.04 -2.79
N SER A 92 -5.54 -6.77 -2.95
CA SER A 92 -6.45 -5.65 -3.10
C SER A 92 -6.22 -4.95 -4.43
N THR A 93 -7.26 -4.35 -4.97
CA THR A 93 -7.23 -3.49 -6.15
C THR A 93 -7.79 -2.13 -5.77
N TYR A 94 -7.06 -1.09 -6.17
CA TYR A 94 -7.45 0.30 -6.01
C TYR A 94 -7.62 0.90 -7.38
N SER A 95 -8.78 1.48 -7.65
CA SER A 95 -9.06 2.14 -8.92
C SER A 95 -9.56 3.55 -8.69
N TRP A 96 -9.08 4.51 -9.47
CA TRP A 96 -9.67 5.85 -9.51
C TRP A 96 -11.02 5.78 -10.24
N ASP A 97 -12.09 6.15 -9.55
CA ASP A 97 -13.42 6.33 -10.12
C ASP A 97 -13.61 7.81 -10.47
N SER A 98 -13.56 8.12 -11.76
CA SER A 98 -13.69 9.50 -12.25
C SER A 98 -15.10 10.09 -12.05
N GLY A 99 -16.14 9.26 -12.02
CA GLY A 99 -17.50 9.70 -11.78
C GLY A 99 -17.75 10.07 -10.32
N ALA A 100 -17.14 9.32 -9.39
CA ALA A 100 -17.24 9.57 -7.96
C ALA A 100 -16.14 10.49 -7.41
N GLY A 101 -15.08 10.77 -8.20
CA GLY A 101 -13.94 11.58 -7.80
C GLY A 101 -13.16 11.00 -6.62
N LYS A 102 -13.06 9.67 -6.53
CA LYS A 102 -12.40 8.98 -5.41
C LYS A 102 -11.81 7.65 -5.82
N VAL A 103 -10.90 7.14 -4.99
CA VAL A 103 -10.42 5.75 -5.12
C VAL A 103 -11.48 4.80 -4.58
N VAL A 104 -11.77 3.76 -5.36
CA VAL A 104 -12.56 2.61 -4.94
C VAL A 104 -11.63 1.42 -4.67
N HIS A 105 -11.89 0.73 -3.57
CA HIS A 105 -11.17 -0.47 -3.18
C HIS A 105 -12.01 -1.73 -3.48
N LYS A 106 -11.34 -2.79 -3.92
CA LYS A 106 -11.89 -4.14 -4.05
C LYS A 106 -10.86 -5.16 -3.57
N GLY A 107 -11.33 -6.34 -3.19
CA GLY A 107 -10.49 -7.45 -2.76
C GLY A 107 -10.33 -7.52 -1.25
N ASN A 108 -9.28 -8.22 -0.81
CA ASN A 108 -9.12 -8.62 0.59
C ASN A 108 -7.92 -7.91 1.22
N PHE A 109 -8.08 -7.59 2.51
CA PHE A 109 -6.98 -7.23 3.40
C PHE A 109 -6.47 -8.46 4.15
N PRO A 110 -5.22 -8.41 4.67
CA PRO A 110 -4.77 -9.37 5.67
C PRO A 110 -5.75 -9.52 6.84
N PRO A 111 -5.79 -10.69 7.49
CA PRO A 111 -6.58 -10.89 8.72
C PRO A 111 -6.22 -9.85 9.78
N GLY A 112 -7.22 -9.40 10.55
CA GLY A 112 -7.02 -8.39 11.62
C GLY A 112 -7.23 -6.94 11.19
N TYR A 113 -7.54 -6.68 9.91
CA TYR A 113 -8.05 -5.37 9.49
C TYR A 113 -9.50 -5.20 9.95
N ASN A 114 -9.69 -4.60 11.13
CA ASN A 114 -10.99 -4.18 11.63
C ASN A 114 -11.17 -2.68 11.38
N TYR A 115 -12.30 -2.32 10.77
CA TYR A 115 -12.69 -0.96 10.37
C TYR A 115 -13.06 -0.08 11.57
#